data_AF-A0A2P5KB01-F1
#
_entry.id   AF-A0A2P5KB01-F1
#
_cell.length_a   1.000
_cell.length_b   1.000
_cell.length_c   1.000
_cell.angle_alpha   90.00
_cell.angle_beta   90.00
_cell.angle_gamma   90.00
#
_symmetry.space_group_name_H-M   'P 1'
#
loop_
_entity.id
_entity.type
_entity.pdbx_description
1 polymer ?
#
loop_
_entity_poly.entity_id
_entity_poly.type
_entity_poly.pdbx_seq_one_letter_code
_entity_poly.pdbx_strand_id
1 'polypeptide(L)'
;MVSDGVVLKNGENAAFTEQVTLLVYYEGIIYQQNLDGAWWAWNGGDWVGVTGDPRPPKNQLFYGINSHYPRGEFAYGLVPVDKQLKQMMNLGARTIRVGVTTDSEIARMRSLLQALTGTGMQAYPCLDVYLTKDANTSPFDYSEPYYYDIGFSTGARVANSLKGLVKYYEIGNEIDSQALISASVDGNSKTDYDNQWFILARGLILGLADGVKSVDTSAAIIGPACSWLHLAFLDLLWNGVQPNGGTGNP
;
A
#
# COMPACT_ATOMS: atom_id res chain seq x y z
N MET A 1 20.70 15.20 -18.69
CA MET A 1 19.33 15.38 -19.23
C MET A 1 19.35 15.10 -20.73
N VAL A 2 18.21 14.80 -21.36
CA VAL A 2 18.15 14.65 -22.83
C VAL A 2 17.72 15.99 -23.45
N SER A 3 18.41 16.43 -24.50
CA SER A 3 18.06 17.62 -25.31
C SER A 3 18.34 17.29 -26.77
N ASP A 4 17.42 17.57 -27.69
CA ASP A 4 17.59 17.36 -29.14
C ASP A 4 18.17 15.99 -29.55
N GLY A 5 17.79 14.93 -28.82
CA GLY A 5 18.27 13.57 -29.10
C GLY A 5 19.68 13.27 -28.58
N VAL A 6 20.26 14.09 -27.71
CA VAL A 6 21.56 13.85 -27.07
C VAL A 6 21.46 13.89 -25.55
N VAL A 7 22.29 13.10 -24.87
CA VAL A 7 22.45 13.16 -23.40
C VAL A 7 23.49 14.22 -23.04
N LEU A 8 23.09 15.18 -22.21
CA LEU A 8 23.97 16.22 -21.69
C LEU A 8 24.36 15.95 -20.22
N LYS A 9 25.65 16.11 -19.92
CA LYS A 9 26.23 16.16 -18.56
C LYS A 9 26.90 17.54 -18.39
N ASN A 10 26.38 18.33 -17.46
CA ASN A 10 26.86 19.71 -17.20
C ASN A 10 26.83 20.62 -18.44
N GLY A 11 25.82 20.47 -19.31
CA GLY A 11 25.63 21.29 -20.50
C GLY A 11 26.38 20.79 -21.75
N GLU A 12 27.29 19.83 -21.61
CA GLU A 12 28.06 19.24 -22.71
C GLU A 12 27.57 17.82 -23.02
N ASN A 13 27.83 17.34 -24.24
CA ASN A 13 27.52 15.96 -24.62
C ASN A 13 28.23 14.96 -23.69
N ALA A 14 27.46 14.03 -23.14
CA ALA A 14 27.98 12.90 -22.39
C ALA A 14 28.50 11.86 -23.39
N ALA A 15 29.77 12.00 -23.80
CA ALA A 15 30.41 11.17 -24.81
C ALA A 15 29.64 11.15 -26.15
N PHE A 16 29.82 10.09 -26.96
CA PHE A 16 29.05 9.92 -28.19
C PHE A 16 27.62 9.50 -27.86
N THR A 17 26.66 10.34 -28.21
CA THR A 17 25.23 10.12 -27.95
C THR A 17 24.46 10.71 -29.13
N GLU A 18 23.47 9.98 -29.64
CA GLU A 18 22.66 10.42 -30.76
C GLU A 18 21.28 9.79 -30.69
N GLN A 19 20.29 10.46 -31.27
CA GLN A 19 18.95 9.92 -31.49
C GLN A 19 18.28 9.39 -30.21
N VAL A 20 18.65 9.92 -29.04
CA VAL A 20 18.21 9.44 -27.74
C VAL A 20 16.75 9.80 -27.49
N THR A 21 15.94 8.77 -27.24
CA THR A 21 14.51 8.89 -26.93
C THR A 21 14.22 8.71 -25.44
N LEU A 22 15.12 8.04 -24.72
CA LEU A 22 14.92 7.71 -23.31
C LEU A 22 16.25 7.70 -22.55
N LEU A 23 16.23 8.22 -21.33
CA LEU A 23 17.30 8.13 -20.34
C LEU A 23 16.71 7.52 -19.06
N VAL A 24 17.35 6.49 -18.51
CA VAL A 24 16.89 5.72 -17.34
C VAL A 24 18.00 5.65 -16.31
N TYR A 25 17.66 5.73 -15.01
CA TYR A 25 18.56 5.32 -13.93
C TYR A 25 17.98 4.07 -13.26
N TYR A 26 18.72 2.97 -13.26
CA TYR A 26 18.29 1.67 -12.74
C TYR A 26 19.47 0.92 -12.13
N GLU A 27 19.28 0.33 -10.94
CA GLU A 27 20.32 -0.42 -10.20
C GLU A 27 21.69 0.28 -10.11
N GLY A 28 21.68 1.61 -9.95
CA GLY A 28 22.92 2.40 -9.81
C GLY A 28 23.57 2.82 -11.12
N ILE A 29 22.98 2.49 -12.27
CA ILE A 29 23.53 2.73 -13.60
C ILE A 29 22.59 3.63 -14.41
N ILE A 30 23.15 4.55 -15.19
CA ILE A 30 22.40 5.37 -16.15
C ILE A 30 22.40 4.65 -17.50
N TYR A 31 21.25 4.56 -18.16
CA TYR A 31 21.09 3.95 -19.48
C TYR A 31 20.46 4.93 -20.46
N GLN A 32 20.83 4.85 -21.74
CA GLN A 32 20.14 5.55 -22.82
C GLN A 32 19.55 4.55 -23.83
N GLN A 33 18.43 4.93 -24.44
CA GLN A 33 17.83 4.25 -25.59
C GLN A 33 17.79 5.21 -26.78
N ASN A 34 18.13 4.74 -27.98
CA ASN A 34 17.99 5.53 -29.20
C ASN A 34 16.64 5.29 -29.92
N LEU A 35 16.44 5.96 -31.06
CA LEU A 35 15.26 5.83 -31.93
C LEU A 35 15.05 4.40 -32.47
N ASP A 36 16.14 3.64 -32.68
CA ASP A 36 16.08 2.23 -33.13
C ASP A 36 15.79 1.24 -32.00
N GLY A 37 15.68 1.73 -30.77
CA GLY A 37 15.39 0.93 -29.59
C GLY A 37 16.60 0.18 -29.02
N ALA A 38 17.82 0.45 -29.52
CA ALA A 38 19.06 -0.07 -28.96
C ALA A 38 19.40 0.63 -27.63
N TRP A 39 20.17 -0.05 -26.78
CA TRP A 39 20.44 0.37 -25.40
C TRP A 39 21.92 0.44 -25.08
N TRP A 40 22.29 1.43 -24.26
CA TRP A 40 23.64 1.60 -23.74
C TRP A 40 23.62 1.95 -22.26
N ALA A 41 24.62 1.47 -21.52
CA ALA A 41 24.87 1.76 -20.12
C ALA A 41 26.05 2.75 -19.96
N TRP A 42 25.91 3.69 -19.05
CA TRP A 42 26.94 4.66 -18.69
C TRP A 42 27.96 4.01 -17.76
N ASN A 43 29.24 4.01 -18.15
CA ASN A 43 30.33 3.46 -17.33
C ASN A 43 31.10 4.52 -16.51
N GLY A 44 30.69 5.79 -16.58
CA GLY A 44 31.40 6.92 -15.96
C GLY A 44 32.10 7.85 -16.95
N GLY A 45 32.41 7.38 -18.16
CA GLY A 45 33.08 8.15 -19.22
C GLY A 45 32.56 7.91 -20.64
N ASP A 46 31.88 6.80 -20.90
CA ASP A 46 31.33 6.45 -22.22
C ASP A 46 30.06 5.58 -22.11
N TRP A 47 29.39 5.39 -23.25
CA TRP A 47 28.22 4.54 -23.43
C TRP A 47 28.60 3.15 -23.94
N VAL A 48 28.41 2.14 -23.11
CA VAL A 48 28.68 0.73 -23.46
C VAL A 48 27.38 0.07 -23.91
N GLY A 49 27.37 -0.50 -25.12
CA GLY A 49 26.19 -1.20 -25.65
C GLY A 49 25.77 -2.37 -24.75
N VAL A 50 24.46 -2.48 -24.48
CA VAL A 50 23.88 -3.56 -23.69
C VAL A 50 22.75 -4.25 -24.48
N THR A 51 22.50 -5.51 -24.16
CA THR A 51 21.44 -6.27 -24.82
C THR A 51 20.10 -6.03 -24.14
N GLY A 52 19.16 -5.43 -24.89
CA GLY A 52 17.78 -5.27 -24.46
C GLY A 52 17.53 -4.11 -23.50
N ASP A 53 16.26 -3.93 -23.15
CA ASP A 53 15.81 -2.95 -22.16
C ASP A 53 16.31 -3.37 -20.77
N PRO A 54 17.13 -2.55 -20.10
CA PRO A 54 17.69 -2.86 -18.78
C PRO A 54 16.67 -2.71 -17.66
N ARG A 55 15.53 -2.07 -17.93
CA ARG A 55 14.40 -2.09 -17.01
C ARG A 55 13.92 -3.53 -16.90
N PRO A 56 13.46 -3.96 -15.72
CA PRO A 56 12.83 -5.27 -15.61
C PRO A 56 11.69 -5.38 -16.64
N PRO A 57 11.40 -6.59 -17.13
CA PRO A 57 10.36 -6.82 -18.12
C PRO A 57 9.12 -5.99 -17.78
N LYS A 58 8.41 -5.47 -18.78
CA LYS A 58 7.17 -4.67 -18.61
C LYS A 58 6.09 -5.35 -17.74
N ASN A 59 6.33 -6.60 -17.35
CA ASN A 59 5.49 -7.51 -16.61
C ASN A 59 6.01 -7.75 -15.17
N GLN A 60 7.13 -7.13 -14.76
CA GLN A 60 7.90 -7.53 -13.56
C GLN A 60 8.20 -6.42 -12.54
N LEU A 61 7.64 -5.21 -12.70
CA LEU A 61 7.54 -4.25 -11.59
C LEU A 61 6.09 -4.05 -11.20
N PHE A 62 5.70 -4.81 -10.17
CA PHE A 62 4.45 -4.63 -9.44
C PHE A 62 4.60 -3.40 -8.53
N TYR A 63 4.36 -2.21 -9.08
CA TYR A 63 4.16 -1.04 -8.23
C TYR A 63 2.67 -0.84 -7.98
N GLY A 64 2.33 -0.75 -6.69
CA GLY A 64 1.05 -0.26 -6.23
C GLY A 64 1.15 1.23 -5.88
N ILE A 65 0.01 1.92 -5.88
CA ILE A 65 -0.12 3.27 -5.33
C ILE A 65 -1.10 3.23 -4.16
N ASN A 66 -0.75 3.86 -3.04
CA ASN A 66 -1.72 4.21 -2.01
C ASN A 66 -2.50 5.44 -2.46
N SER A 67 -3.83 5.34 -2.49
CA SER A 67 -4.73 6.38 -2.97
C SER A 67 -5.71 6.79 -1.89
N HIS A 68 -5.93 8.09 -1.76
CA HIS A 68 -6.99 8.66 -0.92
C HIS A 68 -8.23 9.05 -1.74
N TYR A 69 -8.37 8.52 -2.96
CA TYR A 69 -9.47 8.85 -3.87
C TYR A 69 -10.88 8.71 -3.24
N PRO A 70 -11.21 7.62 -2.52
CA PRO A 70 -12.51 7.52 -1.86
C PRO A 70 -12.75 8.47 -0.70
N ARG A 71 -11.73 9.18 -0.21
CA ARG A 71 -11.95 10.25 0.77
C ARG A 71 -12.35 11.56 0.12
N GLY A 72 -12.06 11.73 -1.18
CA GLY A 72 -12.40 12.93 -1.95
C GLY A 72 -11.60 14.16 -1.50
N GLU A 73 -10.46 13.93 -0.83
CA GLU A 73 -9.66 14.95 -0.19
C GLU A 73 -8.66 15.60 -1.16
N PHE A 74 -8.47 16.92 -1.02
CA PHE A 74 -7.43 17.70 -1.71
C PHE A 74 -7.34 17.41 -3.22
N ALA A 75 -6.13 17.11 -3.71
CA ALA A 75 -5.86 16.82 -5.12
C ALA A 75 -6.70 15.66 -5.68
N TYR A 76 -7.11 14.70 -4.83
CA TYR A 76 -7.90 13.56 -5.26
C TYR A 76 -9.36 13.91 -5.59
N GLY A 77 -9.89 14.99 -5.02
CA GLY A 77 -11.21 15.53 -5.36
C GLY A 77 -11.19 16.50 -6.55
N LEU A 78 -10.03 17.10 -6.86
CA LEU A 78 -9.88 18.12 -7.92
C LEU A 78 -9.54 17.54 -9.30
N VAL A 79 -8.93 16.36 -9.34
CA VAL A 79 -8.53 15.70 -10.60
C VAL A 79 -9.54 14.62 -10.96
N PRO A 80 -10.13 14.61 -12.16
CA PRO A 80 -11.00 13.52 -12.61
C PRO A 80 -10.32 12.15 -12.50
N VAL A 81 -11.08 11.12 -12.12
CA VAL A 81 -10.55 9.77 -11.85
C VAL A 81 -9.84 9.18 -13.07
N ASP A 82 -10.34 9.42 -14.29
CA ASP A 82 -9.73 8.93 -15.52
C ASP A 82 -8.32 9.53 -15.74
N LYS A 83 -8.13 10.79 -15.36
CA LYS A 83 -6.83 11.46 -15.42
C LYS A 83 -5.88 10.92 -14.35
N GLN A 84 -6.35 10.67 -13.13
CA GLN A 84 -5.54 10.03 -12.08
C GLN A 84 -5.08 8.64 -12.53
N LEU A 85 -6.00 7.82 -13.07
CA LEU A 85 -5.69 6.48 -13.58
C LEU A 85 -4.66 6.50 -14.71
N LYS A 86 -4.80 7.42 -15.68
CA LYS A 86 -3.80 7.60 -16.75
C LYS A 86 -2.41 7.93 -16.19
N GLN A 87 -2.33 8.80 -15.19
CA GLN A 87 -1.06 9.14 -14.54
C GLN A 87 -0.45 7.92 -13.84
N MET A 88 -1.25 7.16 -13.09
CA MET A 88 -0.79 5.93 -12.43
C MET A 88 -0.31 4.89 -13.46
N MET A 89 -1.04 4.69 -14.56
CA MET A 89 -0.65 3.77 -15.63
C MET A 89 0.66 4.18 -16.30
N ASN A 90 0.87 5.47 -16.54
CA ASN A 90 2.12 6.02 -17.11
C ASN A 90 3.34 5.80 -16.21
N LEU A 91 3.13 5.79 -14.89
CA LEU A 91 4.17 5.44 -13.90
C LEU A 91 4.43 3.92 -13.81
N GLY A 92 3.68 3.10 -14.54
CA GLY A 92 3.78 1.64 -14.48
C GLY A 92 3.01 1.01 -13.32
N ALA A 93 2.23 1.79 -12.55
CA ALA A 93 1.44 1.25 -11.45
C ALA A 93 0.30 0.35 -11.98
N ARG A 94 0.02 -0.74 -11.26
CA ARG A 94 -1.03 -1.72 -11.62
C ARG A 94 -1.98 -2.07 -10.48
N THR A 95 -1.63 -1.71 -9.25
CA THR A 95 -2.46 -1.96 -8.07
C THR A 95 -2.73 -0.66 -7.33
N ILE A 96 -3.94 -0.48 -6.81
CA ILE A 96 -4.31 0.68 -6.01
C ILE A 96 -4.77 0.20 -4.63
N ARG A 97 -4.07 0.62 -3.58
CA ARG A 97 -4.46 0.46 -2.17
C ARG A 97 -5.32 1.64 -1.77
N VAL A 98 -6.43 1.39 -1.08
CA VAL A 98 -7.42 2.43 -0.83
C VAL A 98 -8.07 2.30 0.54
N GLY A 99 -8.00 3.34 1.38
CA GLY A 99 -8.72 3.37 2.66
C GLY A 99 -10.24 3.34 2.46
N VAL A 100 -10.92 2.39 3.09
CA VAL A 100 -12.38 2.20 3.00
C VAL A 100 -12.95 1.76 4.35
N THR A 101 -13.75 2.63 4.97
CA THR A 101 -14.38 2.34 6.27
C THR A 101 -15.87 2.70 6.28
N THR A 102 -16.29 3.71 5.54
CA THR A 102 -17.67 4.25 5.52
C THR A 102 -18.44 3.89 4.25
N ASP A 103 -19.78 4.03 4.28
CA ASP A 103 -20.63 3.74 3.11
C ASP A 103 -20.32 4.65 1.91
N SER A 104 -19.93 5.91 2.16
CA SER A 104 -19.54 6.83 1.10
C SER A 104 -18.21 6.43 0.45
N GLU A 105 -17.23 5.96 1.24
CA GLU A 105 -15.97 5.41 0.74
C GLU A 105 -16.19 4.09 -0.03
N ILE A 106 -17.08 3.22 0.45
CA ILE A 106 -17.49 2.00 -0.27
C ILE A 106 -18.07 2.36 -1.65
N ALA A 107 -18.99 3.34 -1.71
CA ALA A 107 -19.59 3.78 -2.96
C ALA A 107 -18.53 4.31 -3.93
N ARG A 108 -17.58 5.13 -3.45
CA ARG A 108 -16.48 5.67 -4.27
C ARG A 108 -15.50 4.58 -4.71
N MET A 109 -15.22 3.59 -3.87
CA MET A 109 -14.42 2.41 -4.24
C MET A 109 -15.10 1.62 -5.37
N ARG A 110 -16.43 1.45 -5.32
CA ARG A 110 -17.18 0.82 -6.43
C ARG A 110 -17.08 1.63 -7.72
N SER A 111 -17.17 2.96 -7.66
CA SER A 111 -16.94 3.82 -8.83
C SER A 111 -15.52 3.70 -9.39
N LEU A 112 -14.51 3.60 -8.51
CA LEU A 112 -13.13 3.33 -8.92
C LEU A 112 -13.03 1.98 -9.64
N LEU A 113 -13.52 0.90 -9.02
CA LEU A 113 -13.49 -0.45 -9.62
C LEU A 113 -14.19 -0.48 -10.99
N GLN A 114 -15.30 0.23 -11.14
CA GLN A 114 -15.95 0.40 -12.44
C GLN A 114 -15.04 1.07 -13.47
N ALA A 115 -14.33 2.13 -13.10
CA ALA A 115 -13.38 2.84 -13.96
C ALA A 115 -12.13 2.02 -14.30
N LEU A 116 -11.78 1.01 -13.49
CA LEU A 116 -10.67 0.09 -13.77
C LEU A 116 -11.03 -1.02 -14.76
N THR A 117 -12.30 -1.20 -15.11
CA THR A 117 -12.73 -2.27 -16.01
C THR A 117 -12.02 -2.17 -17.37
N GLY A 118 -11.35 -3.25 -17.78
CA GLY A 118 -10.60 -3.30 -19.05
C GLY A 118 -9.25 -2.58 -19.06
N THR A 119 -8.84 -1.93 -17.96
CA THR A 119 -7.54 -1.24 -17.87
C THR A 119 -6.37 -2.17 -17.55
N GLY A 120 -6.67 -3.38 -17.04
CA GLY A 120 -5.66 -4.30 -16.50
C GLY A 120 -5.11 -3.91 -15.13
N MET A 121 -5.61 -2.81 -14.52
CA MET A 121 -5.34 -2.45 -13.14
C MET A 121 -6.30 -3.14 -12.17
N GLN A 122 -5.89 -3.27 -10.92
CA GLN A 122 -6.72 -3.75 -9.81
C GLN A 122 -6.68 -2.78 -8.63
N ALA A 123 -7.68 -2.84 -7.76
CA ALA A 123 -7.69 -2.12 -6.48
C ALA A 123 -8.17 -3.02 -5.36
N TYR A 124 -7.76 -2.72 -4.13
CA TYR A 124 -8.24 -3.41 -2.93
C TYR A 124 -8.45 -2.43 -1.76
N PRO A 125 -9.43 -2.71 -0.87
CA PRO A 125 -9.68 -1.89 0.29
C PRO A 125 -8.67 -2.19 1.41
N CYS A 126 -8.25 -1.12 2.08
CA CYS A 126 -7.63 -1.09 3.39
C CYS A 126 -8.69 -0.67 4.41
N LEU A 127 -9.00 -1.54 5.37
CA LEU A 127 -10.05 -1.31 6.34
C LEU A 127 -9.47 -0.47 7.50
N ASP A 128 -9.50 0.85 7.32
CA ASP A 128 -8.87 1.82 8.21
C ASP A 128 -9.78 2.13 9.41
N VAL A 129 -9.63 1.33 10.48
CA VAL A 129 -10.39 1.46 11.74
C VAL A 129 -9.44 1.74 12.89
N TYR A 130 -9.74 2.77 13.69
CA TYR A 130 -8.96 3.18 14.85
C TYR A 130 -9.60 2.71 16.16
N LEU A 131 -8.77 2.50 17.19
CA LEU A 131 -9.25 2.18 18.54
C LEU A 131 -9.76 3.44 19.24
N THR A 132 -9.10 4.57 19.00
CA THR A 132 -9.55 5.89 19.48
C THR A 132 -10.56 6.49 18.51
N LYS A 133 -11.82 6.54 18.93
CA LYS A 133 -12.92 7.07 18.10
C LYS A 133 -12.93 8.60 18.03
N ASP A 134 -12.52 9.26 19.11
CA ASP A 134 -12.39 10.71 19.21
C ASP A 134 -11.48 11.08 20.41
N ALA A 135 -11.17 12.38 20.56
CA ALA A 135 -10.31 12.88 21.64
C ALA A 135 -10.90 12.75 23.05
N ASN A 136 -12.18 12.35 23.19
CA ASN A 136 -12.92 12.34 24.45
C ASN A 136 -13.25 10.93 24.95
N THR A 137 -12.91 9.89 24.17
CA THR A 137 -13.21 8.49 24.49
C THR A 137 -11.91 7.73 24.73
N SER A 138 -11.78 7.14 25.91
CA SER A 138 -10.67 6.24 26.20
C SER A 138 -10.96 4.89 25.54
N PRO A 139 -10.04 4.31 24.77
CA PRO A 139 -10.24 2.97 24.22
C PRO A 139 -10.36 1.91 25.31
N PHE A 140 -9.84 2.20 26.52
CA PHE A 140 -9.94 1.35 27.68
C PHE A 140 -11.31 1.32 28.35
N ASP A 141 -12.25 2.16 27.91
CA ASP A 141 -13.65 2.08 28.34
C ASP A 141 -14.35 0.83 27.75
N TYR A 142 -13.69 0.14 26.82
CA TYR A 142 -14.20 -1.01 26.10
C TYR A 142 -13.31 -2.24 26.23
N SER A 143 -13.88 -3.39 25.89
CA SER A 143 -13.22 -4.69 25.97
C SER A 143 -12.73 -5.16 24.60
N GLU A 144 -11.91 -6.19 24.58
CA GLU A 144 -11.51 -6.85 23.34
C GLU A 144 -12.70 -7.39 22.54
N PRO A 145 -13.69 -8.11 23.12
CA PRO A 145 -14.88 -8.52 22.37
C PRO A 145 -15.64 -7.36 21.72
N TYR A 146 -15.68 -6.19 22.38
CA TYR A 146 -16.30 -5.00 21.79
C TYR A 146 -15.58 -4.59 20.50
N TYR A 147 -14.24 -4.52 20.53
CA TYR A 147 -13.46 -4.17 19.34
C TYR A 147 -13.50 -5.26 18.27
N TYR A 148 -13.58 -6.52 18.66
CA TYR A 148 -13.86 -7.62 17.74
C TYR A 148 -15.18 -7.41 17.01
N ASP A 149 -16.27 -7.08 17.70
CA ASP A 149 -17.58 -6.85 17.07
C ASP A 149 -17.57 -5.64 16.12
N ILE A 150 -16.82 -4.58 16.46
CA ILE A 150 -16.58 -3.42 15.57
C ILE A 150 -15.83 -3.85 14.30
N GLY A 151 -14.76 -4.65 14.46
CA GLY A 151 -14.01 -5.20 13.34
C GLY A 151 -14.89 -6.09 12.46
N PHE A 152 -15.63 -7.02 13.07
CA PHE A 152 -16.50 -7.96 12.39
C PHE A 152 -17.56 -7.26 11.56
N SER A 153 -18.29 -6.32 12.17
CA SER A 153 -19.33 -5.57 11.47
C SER A 153 -18.77 -4.73 10.33
N THR A 154 -17.59 -4.12 10.51
CA THR A 154 -16.92 -3.34 9.45
C THR A 154 -16.46 -4.23 8.30
N GLY A 155 -15.76 -5.33 8.60
CA GLY A 155 -15.28 -6.29 7.61
C GLY A 155 -16.42 -6.89 6.79
N ALA A 156 -17.50 -7.32 7.47
CA ALA A 156 -18.68 -7.87 6.81
C ALA A 156 -19.40 -6.82 5.93
N ARG A 157 -19.52 -5.58 6.39
CA ARG A 157 -20.14 -4.49 5.61
C ARG A 157 -19.38 -4.21 4.31
N VAL A 158 -18.05 -4.06 4.40
CA VAL A 158 -17.21 -3.79 3.23
C VAL A 158 -17.24 -4.98 2.28
N ALA A 159 -17.09 -6.21 2.78
CA ALA A 159 -17.12 -7.42 1.96
C ALA A 159 -18.47 -7.65 1.28
N ASN A 160 -19.61 -7.38 1.94
CA ASN A 160 -20.93 -7.47 1.32
C ASN A 160 -21.06 -6.57 0.09
N SER A 161 -20.35 -5.44 0.11
CA SER A 161 -20.40 -4.45 -0.96
C SER A 161 -19.39 -4.69 -2.08
N LEU A 162 -18.30 -5.42 -1.81
CA LEU A 162 -17.17 -5.57 -2.73
C LEU A 162 -16.87 -7.02 -3.15
N LYS A 163 -17.55 -8.02 -2.56
CA LYS A 163 -17.42 -9.43 -2.93
C LYS A 163 -17.56 -9.63 -4.44
N GLY A 164 -16.61 -10.36 -5.01
CA GLY A 164 -16.54 -10.62 -6.45
C GLY A 164 -15.99 -9.46 -7.30
N LEU A 165 -15.76 -8.28 -6.72
CA LEU A 165 -15.13 -7.14 -7.40
C LEU A 165 -13.65 -6.95 -7.02
N VAL A 166 -13.26 -7.43 -5.84
CA VAL A 166 -11.88 -7.37 -5.34
C VAL A 166 -11.40 -8.76 -4.95
N LYS A 167 -10.09 -8.99 -5.06
CA LYS A 167 -9.44 -10.25 -4.67
C LYS A 167 -8.87 -10.21 -3.24
N TYR A 168 -8.47 -9.02 -2.80
CA TYR A 168 -7.76 -8.81 -1.54
C TYR A 168 -8.56 -7.87 -0.65
N TYR A 169 -8.44 -8.05 0.66
CA TYR A 169 -8.86 -7.09 1.68
C TYR A 169 -7.70 -6.95 2.66
N GLU A 170 -7.23 -5.72 2.89
CA GLU A 170 -6.20 -5.41 3.88
C GLU A 170 -6.87 -5.00 5.18
N ILE A 171 -6.55 -5.70 6.26
CA ILE A 171 -7.16 -5.46 7.58
C ILE A 171 -6.35 -4.43 8.34
N GLY A 172 -7.01 -3.40 8.87
CA GLY A 172 -6.36 -2.35 9.65
C GLY A 172 -5.50 -1.38 8.84
N ASN A 173 -5.16 -0.27 9.48
CA ASN A 173 -4.18 0.71 9.01
C ASN A 173 -3.42 1.25 10.23
N GLU A 174 -2.18 0.80 10.40
CA GLU A 174 -1.25 1.31 11.42
C GLU A 174 -1.80 1.24 12.85
N ILE A 175 -2.63 0.24 13.15
CA ILE A 175 -3.28 0.07 14.46
C ILE A 175 -2.24 -0.18 15.57
N ASP A 176 -1.17 -0.89 15.23
CA ASP A 176 0.01 -1.14 16.04
C ASP A 176 0.66 0.12 16.61
N SER A 177 0.62 1.25 15.88
CA SER A 177 1.16 2.52 16.37
C SER A 177 0.43 3.04 17.61
N GLN A 178 -0.87 2.75 17.75
CA GLN A 178 -1.67 3.10 18.93
C GLN A 178 -1.29 2.25 20.16
N ALA A 179 -0.64 1.09 19.95
CA ALA A 179 -0.25 0.20 21.02
C ALA A 179 1.18 0.44 21.53
N LEU A 180 1.93 1.37 20.94
CA LEU A 180 3.25 1.72 21.46
C LEU A 180 3.14 2.39 22.84
N ILE A 181 4.07 2.08 23.75
CA ILE A 181 4.13 2.73 25.06
C ILE A 181 4.51 4.22 24.96
N SER A 182 5.16 4.63 23.87
CA SER A 182 5.53 6.02 23.59
C SER A 182 5.94 6.21 22.12
N ALA A 183 6.03 7.46 21.67
CA ALA A 183 6.55 7.79 20.34
C ALA A 183 8.10 7.66 20.21
N SER A 184 8.79 7.21 21.26
CA SER A 184 10.26 7.12 21.31
C SER A 184 10.81 5.70 21.15
N VAL A 185 9.93 4.72 20.92
CA VAL A 185 10.30 3.32 20.70
C VAL A 185 10.09 2.94 19.22
N ASP A 186 10.87 1.97 18.76
CA ASP A 186 10.91 1.57 17.33
C ASP A 186 9.89 0.47 16.98
N GLY A 187 9.20 -0.12 17.97
CA GLY A 187 8.23 -1.20 17.76
C GLY A 187 8.86 -2.54 17.36
N ASN A 188 10.17 -2.70 17.57
CA ASN A 188 10.91 -3.92 17.22
C ASN A 188 11.10 -4.87 18.42
N SER A 189 10.62 -4.48 19.61
CA SER A 189 10.59 -5.31 20.81
C SER A 189 9.17 -5.46 21.34
N LYS A 190 8.85 -6.62 21.93
CA LYS A 190 7.57 -6.81 22.64
C LYS A 190 7.36 -5.82 23.79
N THR A 191 8.44 -5.31 24.39
CA THR A 191 8.39 -4.33 25.48
C THR A 191 8.05 -2.92 25.01
N ASP A 192 8.05 -2.68 23.70
CA ASP A 192 7.67 -1.40 23.11
C ASP A 192 6.15 -1.21 23.07
N TYR A 193 5.39 -2.28 23.35
CA TYR A 193 3.94 -2.29 23.29
C TYR A 193 3.29 -2.37 24.66
N ASP A 194 2.27 -1.57 24.86
CA ASP A 194 1.36 -1.68 25.99
C ASP A 194 0.45 -2.89 25.82
N ASN A 195 0.38 -3.71 26.88
CA ASN A 195 -0.35 -4.98 26.82
C ASN A 195 -1.85 -4.79 26.64
N GLN A 196 -2.45 -3.77 27.27
CA GLN A 196 -3.88 -3.55 27.19
C GLN A 196 -4.26 -3.02 25.81
N TRP A 197 -3.50 -2.07 25.27
CA TRP A 197 -3.70 -1.62 23.89
C TRP A 197 -3.55 -2.74 22.87
N PHE A 198 -2.52 -3.59 23.02
CA PHE A 198 -2.31 -4.75 22.15
C PHE A 198 -3.52 -5.69 22.14
N ILE A 199 -4.10 -5.97 23.31
CA ILE A 199 -5.31 -6.81 23.42
C ILE A 199 -6.47 -6.22 22.60
N LEU A 200 -6.72 -4.91 22.72
CA LEU A 200 -7.81 -4.26 21.99
C LEU A 200 -7.56 -4.26 20.47
N ALA A 201 -6.31 -3.98 20.06
CA ALA A 201 -5.89 -4.03 18.66
C ALA A 201 -6.05 -5.43 18.06
N ARG A 202 -5.65 -6.48 18.79
CA ARG A 202 -5.81 -7.88 18.37
C ARG A 202 -7.28 -8.21 18.13
N GLY A 203 -8.16 -7.87 19.08
CA GLY A 203 -9.61 -8.06 18.92
C GLY A 203 -10.14 -7.42 17.64
N LEU A 204 -9.80 -6.15 17.40
CA LEU A 204 -10.19 -5.43 16.18
C LEU A 204 -9.70 -6.11 14.90
N ILE A 205 -8.42 -6.48 14.84
CA ILE A 205 -7.79 -7.10 13.66
C ILE A 205 -8.43 -8.45 13.34
N LEU A 206 -8.66 -9.28 14.35
CA LEU A 206 -9.35 -10.57 14.19
C LEU A 206 -10.78 -10.38 13.70
N GLY A 207 -11.52 -9.46 14.32
CA GLY A 207 -12.86 -9.10 13.90
C GLY A 207 -12.91 -8.69 12.44
N LEU A 208 -11.99 -7.83 11.98
CA LEU A 208 -11.93 -7.41 10.57
C LEU A 208 -11.75 -8.60 9.61
N ALA A 209 -10.82 -9.50 9.93
CA ALA A 209 -10.56 -10.69 9.12
C ALA A 209 -11.77 -11.63 9.08
N ASP A 210 -12.35 -11.93 10.24
CA ASP A 210 -13.51 -12.82 10.36
C ASP A 210 -14.76 -12.22 9.73
N GLY A 211 -14.96 -10.91 9.87
CA GLY A 211 -16.02 -10.15 9.22
C GLY A 211 -15.96 -10.29 7.70
N VAL A 212 -14.78 -10.07 7.09
CA VAL A 212 -14.58 -10.28 5.65
C VAL A 212 -14.86 -11.73 5.28
N LYS A 213 -14.28 -12.69 6.00
CA LYS A 213 -14.40 -14.12 5.71
C LYS A 213 -15.82 -14.68 5.88
N SER A 214 -16.63 -14.08 6.76
CA SER A 214 -18.03 -14.44 6.93
C SER A 214 -18.86 -14.21 5.66
N VAL A 215 -18.45 -13.27 4.81
CA VAL A 215 -19.16 -12.88 3.59
C VAL A 215 -18.45 -13.40 2.34
N ASP A 216 -17.14 -13.22 2.25
CA ASP A 216 -16.30 -13.65 1.14
C ASP A 216 -15.23 -14.64 1.64
N THR A 217 -15.62 -15.90 1.73
CA THR A 217 -14.74 -16.99 2.17
C THR A 217 -13.51 -17.16 1.26
N SER A 218 -13.62 -16.74 -0.01
CA SER A 218 -12.57 -16.85 -1.04
C SER A 218 -11.56 -15.70 -1.03
N ALA A 219 -11.89 -14.58 -0.37
CA ALA A 219 -11.05 -13.39 -0.31
C ALA A 219 -9.66 -13.70 0.28
N ALA A 220 -8.60 -13.15 -0.32
CA ALA A 220 -7.30 -13.13 0.31
C ALA A 220 -7.22 -11.99 1.34
N ILE A 221 -6.77 -12.29 2.55
CA ILE A 221 -6.56 -11.28 3.59
C ILE A 221 -5.09 -10.84 3.54
N ILE A 222 -4.87 -9.53 3.45
CA ILE A 222 -3.56 -8.91 3.63
C ILE A 222 -3.47 -8.55 5.12
N GLY A 223 -2.56 -9.21 5.82
CA GLY A 223 -2.37 -9.14 7.28
C GLY A 223 -2.00 -7.74 7.76
N PRO A 224 -2.18 -7.45 9.05
CA PRO A 224 -2.53 -6.11 9.47
C PRO A 224 -1.51 -5.09 9.01
N ALA A 225 -1.99 -4.03 8.37
CA ALA A 225 -1.13 -3.00 7.85
C ALA A 225 -0.45 -2.32 9.04
N CYS A 226 0.86 -2.54 9.20
CA CYS A 226 1.61 -1.98 10.31
C CYS A 226 2.44 -0.76 9.90
N SER A 227 2.75 0.08 10.88
CA SER A 227 3.68 1.19 10.71
C SER A 227 5.12 0.69 10.53
N TRP A 228 6.01 1.63 10.20
CA TRP A 228 7.41 1.33 9.85
C TRP A 228 8.15 0.59 10.98
N LEU A 229 8.69 -0.60 10.67
CA LEU A 229 9.53 -1.45 11.53
C LEU A 229 8.85 -2.14 12.72
N HIS A 230 7.52 -2.08 12.83
CA HIS A 230 6.75 -2.66 13.93
C HIS A 230 6.58 -4.19 13.85
N LEU A 231 7.66 -4.91 13.51
CA LEU A 231 7.66 -6.37 13.29
C LEU A 231 7.35 -7.14 14.58
N ALA A 232 7.70 -6.61 15.75
CA ALA A 232 7.39 -7.30 17.00
C ALA A 232 5.88 -7.37 17.27
N PHE A 233 5.10 -6.39 16.82
CA PHE A 233 3.64 -6.48 16.89
C PHE A 233 3.11 -7.66 16.07
N LEU A 234 3.62 -7.83 14.85
CA LEU A 234 3.27 -8.94 13.97
C LEU A 234 3.72 -10.28 14.55
N ASP A 235 4.92 -10.36 15.14
CA ASP A 235 5.41 -11.56 15.81
C ASP A 235 4.54 -11.94 17.01
N LEU A 236 4.08 -10.96 17.80
CA LEU A 236 3.18 -11.19 18.92
C LEU A 236 1.85 -11.79 18.46
N LEU A 237 1.23 -11.22 17.42
CA LEU A 237 0.02 -11.77 16.81
C LEU A 237 0.24 -13.17 16.24
N TRP A 238 1.30 -13.36 15.45
CA TRP A 238 1.62 -14.63 14.80
C TRP A 238 1.83 -15.77 15.79
N ASN A 239 2.50 -15.48 16.91
CA ASN A 239 2.82 -16.48 17.93
C ASN A 239 1.72 -16.64 19.00
N GLY A 240 0.65 -15.84 18.96
CA GLY A 240 -0.39 -15.84 19.99
C GLY A 240 0.14 -15.45 21.38
N VAL A 241 1.10 -14.52 21.41
CA VAL A 241 1.80 -14.03 22.61
C VAL A 241 1.46 -12.56 22.81
N GLN A 242 1.23 -12.16 24.06
CA GLN A 242 1.01 -10.77 24.43
C GLN A 242 2.33 -10.09 24.86
N PRO A 243 2.40 -8.74 24.87
CA PRO A 243 3.58 -8.02 25.37
C PRO A 243 4.07 -8.47 26.75
N ASN A 244 3.15 -8.78 27.67
CA ASN A 244 3.47 -9.27 29.01
C ASN A 244 3.93 -10.75 29.07
N GLY A 245 3.96 -11.46 27.95
CA GLY A 245 4.34 -12.87 27.83
C GLY A 245 3.21 -13.87 27.99
N GLY A 246 1.96 -13.44 28.22
CA GLY A 246 0.80 -14.33 28.24
C GLY A 246 0.54 -14.98 26.88
N THR A 247 0.17 -16.26 26.86
CA THR A 247 -0.03 -17.07 25.65
C THR A 247 -1.47 -17.57 25.50
N GLY A 248 -1.82 -18.11 24.33
CA GLY A 248 -3.11 -18.77 24.10
C GLY A 248 -4.25 -17.80 23.78
N ASN A 249 -3.90 -16.62 23.28
CA ASN A 249 -4.84 -15.59 22.86
C ASN A 249 -4.84 -15.60 21.33
N PRO A 250 -5.81 -16.28 20.68
CA PRO A 250 -5.91 -16.31 19.23
C PRO A 250 -6.12 -14.93 18.65
#